data_AF-D2H4N7-F1
#
_entry.id   AF-D2H4N7-F1
#
_cell.length_a   1.000
_cell.length_b   1.000
_cell.length_c   1.000
_cell.angle_alpha   90.00
_cell.angle_beta   90.00
_cell.angle_gamma   90.00
#
_symmetry.space_group_name_H-M   'P 1'
#
loop_
_entity.id
_entity.type
_entity.pdbx_description
1 polymer ?
#
loop_
_entity_poly.entity_id
_entity_poly.type
_entity_poly.pdbx_seq_one_letter_code
_entity_poly.pdbx_strand_id
1 'polypeptide(L)'
;MEPGEDMEEEDSPGGREDGFTAEHLAAEAMAADMDPWLVFDARTTPAAELDAWLAKYPPSQVTRYGDPGSPNSEPVGWIAAYGQGYVPNSGDVQGLQAAWEALQTSGRPITPSTLRQLAITHHVLSGKWLIHLAPGFKLDHAWAGIARAVVEGRLQVAKVSPRAREGGRQVICVYTDDFTDRLGVLEADAAIRAAGIKCLLTYKPDVYTYLGIYRANRWHLCPTLYESRFQLGGSTRGSRVLDRANNVELT
;
A
#
# COMPACT_ATOMS: atom_id res chain seq x y z
N MET A 1 49.59 28.03 -7.63
CA MET A 1 48.94 27.37 -8.77
C MET A 1 48.41 26.06 -8.24
N GLU A 2 47.17 26.08 -7.76
CA GLU A 2 46.44 24.85 -7.41
C GLU A 2 45.76 24.33 -8.68
N PRO A 3 45.81 23.04 -8.99
CA PRO A 3 45.00 22.45 -10.03
C PRO A 3 43.58 22.21 -9.48
N GLY A 4 42.61 22.73 -10.22
CA GLY A 4 41.19 22.76 -9.88
C GLY A 4 40.52 21.39 -9.86
N GLU A 5 39.45 21.35 -9.08
CA GLU A 5 38.51 20.25 -8.92
C GLU A 5 37.71 20.05 -10.21
N ASP A 6 37.75 18.82 -10.74
CA ASP A 6 36.84 18.36 -11.80
C ASP A 6 35.42 18.25 -11.20
N MET A 7 34.56 19.23 -11.53
CA MET A 7 33.11 19.09 -11.36
C MET A 7 32.58 18.20 -12.49
N GLU A 8 32.22 16.97 -12.14
CA GLU A 8 31.37 16.13 -12.99
C GLU A 8 29.98 16.79 -13.08
N GLU A 9 29.69 17.39 -14.24
CA GLU A 9 28.35 17.81 -14.62
C GLU A 9 27.43 16.57 -14.68
N GLU A 10 26.49 16.46 -13.74
CA GLU A 10 25.39 15.50 -13.85
C GLU A 10 24.47 15.93 -15.01
N ASP A 11 24.68 15.24 -16.13
CA ASP A 11 23.84 15.21 -17.31
C ASP A 11 22.37 14.96 -16.90
N SER A 12 21.51 15.96 -17.15
CA SER A 12 20.07 15.88 -16.92
C SER A 12 19.41 15.14 -18.10
N PRO A 13 18.84 13.94 -17.93
CA PRO A 13 18.07 13.33 -18.98
C PRO A 13 16.60 13.72 -18.81
N GLY A 14 16.22 14.84 -19.43
CA GLY A 14 14.82 15.11 -19.76
C GLY A 14 14.30 14.02 -20.70
N GLY A 15 13.16 13.41 -20.35
CA GLY A 15 12.41 12.54 -21.26
C GLY A 15 12.09 11.13 -20.76
N ARG A 16 11.60 10.94 -19.52
CA ARG A 16 10.85 9.74 -19.06
C ARG A 16 9.94 10.07 -17.86
N GLU A 17 8.95 10.95 -18.01
CA GLU A 17 8.07 11.31 -16.88
C GLU A 17 6.64 10.73 -16.94
N ASP A 18 6.20 10.20 -18.10
CA ASP A 18 4.80 9.80 -18.28
C ASP A 18 4.36 8.61 -17.41
N GLY A 19 5.29 7.71 -17.06
CA GLY A 19 5.02 6.51 -16.25
C GLY A 19 4.88 6.75 -14.74
N PHE A 20 4.92 8.00 -14.26
CA PHE A 20 4.88 8.30 -12.83
C PHE A 20 3.90 9.40 -12.42
N THR A 21 3.05 9.86 -13.34
CA THR A 21 1.97 10.81 -13.06
C THR A 21 0.94 10.20 -12.09
N ALA A 22 0.20 11.07 -11.39
CA ALA A 22 -0.84 10.60 -10.48
C ALA A 22 -1.95 9.83 -11.22
N GLU A 23 -2.28 10.29 -12.42
CA GLU A 23 -3.28 9.73 -13.32
C GLU A 23 -2.87 8.34 -13.81
N HIS A 24 -1.60 8.16 -14.23
CA HIS A 24 -1.09 6.85 -14.64
C HIS A 24 -1.14 5.84 -13.48
N LEU A 25 -0.69 6.24 -12.28
CA LEU A 25 -0.73 5.39 -11.10
C LEU A 25 -2.17 5.01 -10.69
N ALA A 26 -3.12 5.92 -10.86
CA ALA A 26 -4.54 5.64 -10.62
C ALA A 26 -5.09 4.64 -11.65
N ALA A 27 -4.75 4.82 -12.94
CA ALA A 27 -5.17 3.93 -14.02
C ALA A 27 -4.62 2.51 -13.83
N GLU A 28 -3.33 2.37 -13.48
CA GLU A 28 -2.70 1.08 -13.18
C GLU A 28 -3.36 0.37 -12.00
N ALA A 29 -3.69 1.11 -10.94
CA ALA A 29 -4.39 0.55 -9.79
C ALA A 29 -5.79 0.03 -10.17
N MET A 30 -6.55 0.78 -10.99
CA MET A 30 -7.85 0.34 -11.48
C MET A 30 -7.73 -0.88 -12.40
N ALA A 31 -6.75 -0.91 -13.30
CA ALA A 31 -6.53 -2.04 -14.19
C ALA A 31 -6.18 -3.32 -13.43
N ALA A 32 -5.35 -3.23 -12.39
CA ALA A 32 -5.04 -4.37 -11.53
C ALA A 32 -6.27 -4.90 -10.77
N ASP A 33 -7.23 -4.04 -10.41
CA ASP A 33 -8.44 -4.47 -9.72
C ASP A 33 -9.49 -5.09 -10.66
N MET A 34 -9.35 -4.94 -11.99
CA MET A 34 -10.22 -5.56 -13.00
C MET A 34 -9.83 -6.99 -13.38
N ASP A 35 -8.57 -7.37 -13.18
CA ASP A 35 -8.08 -8.72 -13.49
C ASP A 35 -8.33 -9.71 -12.35
N PRO A 36 -8.32 -11.04 -12.62
CA PRO A 36 -8.47 -12.06 -11.59
C PRO A 36 -7.42 -11.96 -10.48
N TRP A 37 -7.79 -12.33 -9.25
CA TRP A 37 -6.87 -12.34 -8.11
C TRP A 37 -6.57 -13.78 -7.67
N LEU A 38 -5.34 -14.01 -7.20
CA LEU A 38 -4.99 -15.21 -6.44
C LEU A 38 -5.36 -14.97 -4.99
N VAL A 39 -6.36 -15.68 -4.48
CA VAL A 39 -6.93 -15.44 -3.16
C VAL A 39 -6.75 -16.64 -2.25
N PHE A 40 -6.22 -16.39 -1.05
CA PHE A 40 -6.38 -17.28 0.11
C PHE A 40 -7.43 -16.68 1.04
N ASP A 41 -8.58 -17.34 1.16
CA ASP A 41 -9.66 -16.86 2.02
C ASP A 41 -9.78 -17.74 3.26
N ALA A 42 -9.31 -17.24 4.41
CA ALA A 42 -9.33 -17.98 5.66
C ALA A 42 -10.75 -18.31 6.14
N ARG A 43 -11.77 -17.58 5.65
CA ARG A 43 -13.19 -17.82 5.99
C ARG A 43 -13.71 -19.13 5.40
N THR A 44 -13.14 -19.56 4.27
CA THR A 44 -13.58 -20.75 3.53
C THR A 44 -12.51 -21.82 3.40
N THR A 45 -11.23 -21.47 3.59
CA THR A 45 -10.09 -22.36 3.39
C THR A 45 -9.38 -22.64 4.73
N PRO A 46 -9.13 -23.92 5.08
CA PRO A 46 -8.42 -24.27 6.30
C PRO A 46 -7.03 -23.63 6.41
N ALA A 47 -6.68 -23.13 7.60
CA ALA A 47 -5.39 -22.50 7.86
C ALA A 47 -4.18 -23.40 7.54
N ALA A 48 -4.32 -24.72 7.68
CA ALA A 48 -3.27 -25.69 7.38
C ALA A 48 -2.85 -25.73 5.90
N GLU A 49 -3.69 -25.22 4.99
CA GLU A 49 -3.39 -25.16 3.55
C GLU A 49 -2.55 -23.94 3.15
N LEU A 50 -2.39 -22.97 4.07
CA LEU A 50 -1.71 -21.71 3.78
C LEU A 50 -0.27 -21.91 3.31
N ASP A 51 0.51 -22.76 3.98
CA ASP A 51 1.92 -22.95 3.65
C ASP A 51 2.10 -23.57 2.25
N ALA A 52 1.24 -24.52 1.87
CA ALA A 52 1.25 -25.10 0.53
C ALA A 52 0.85 -24.07 -0.54
N TRP A 53 -0.13 -23.22 -0.24
CA TRP A 53 -0.55 -22.14 -1.13
C TRP A 53 0.54 -21.08 -1.33
N LEU A 54 1.22 -20.66 -0.25
CA LEU A 54 2.35 -19.73 -0.31
C LEU A 54 3.54 -20.30 -1.09
N ALA A 55 3.81 -21.60 -0.94
CA ALA A 55 4.86 -22.28 -1.70
C ALA A 55 4.53 -22.37 -3.20
N LYS A 56 3.24 -22.52 -3.55
CA LYS A 56 2.77 -22.58 -4.94
C LYS A 56 2.75 -21.22 -5.63
N TYR A 57 2.39 -20.16 -4.90
CA TYR A 57 2.20 -18.81 -5.44
C TYR A 57 3.04 -17.74 -4.73
N PRO A 58 4.38 -17.87 -4.67
CA PRO A 58 5.22 -16.82 -4.10
C PRO A 58 5.14 -15.56 -4.97
N PRO A 59 4.95 -14.37 -4.37
CA PRO A 59 4.77 -13.13 -5.13
C PRO A 59 5.98 -12.77 -6.00
N SER A 60 7.19 -13.21 -5.64
CA SER A 60 8.38 -13.01 -6.47
C SER A 60 8.33 -13.77 -7.81
N GLN A 61 7.48 -14.78 -7.95
CA GLN A 61 7.36 -15.61 -9.16
C GLN A 61 6.05 -15.44 -9.91
N VAL A 62 4.94 -15.17 -9.21
CA VAL A 62 3.66 -14.83 -9.86
C VAL A 62 3.85 -13.56 -10.68
N THR A 63 3.53 -13.59 -11.97
CA THR A 63 3.68 -12.44 -12.86
C THR A 63 2.34 -11.79 -13.17
N ARG A 64 2.37 -10.48 -13.44
CA ARG A 64 1.18 -9.67 -13.73
C ARG A 64 0.34 -10.22 -14.89
N TYR A 65 0.97 -10.82 -15.90
CA TYR A 65 0.34 -11.21 -17.17
C TYR A 65 0.45 -12.71 -17.49
N GLY A 66 0.89 -13.55 -16.55
CA GLY A 66 1.01 -15.00 -16.79
C GLY A 66 2.15 -15.36 -17.75
N ASP A 67 3.32 -14.73 -17.60
CA ASP A 67 4.47 -14.95 -18.49
C ASP A 67 4.92 -16.43 -18.46
N PRO A 68 5.45 -16.97 -19.58
CA PRO A 68 5.91 -18.36 -19.65
C PRO A 68 6.87 -18.73 -18.50
N GLY A 69 6.57 -19.85 -17.82
CA GLY A 69 7.33 -20.32 -16.65
C GLY A 69 6.88 -19.73 -15.31
N SER A 70 5.89 -18.83 -15.30
CA SER A 70 5.23 -18.37 -14.08
C SER A 70 4.32 -19.46 -13.49
N PRO A 71 4.07 -19.45 -12.17
CA PRO A 71 3.11 -20.36 -11.54
C PRO A 71 1.64 -20.08 -11.94
N ASN A 72 1.37 -18.92 -12.53
CA ASN A 72 0.07 -18.54 -13.09
C ASN A 72 0.14 -18.48 -14.63
N SER A 73 -0.89 -19.00 -15.30
CA SER A 73 -1.04 -18.92 -16.76
C SER A 73 -1.84 -17.69 -17.21
N GLU A 74 -2.72 -17.18 -16.34
CA GLU A 74 -3.58 -16.03 -16.62
C GLU A 74 -3.05 -14.75 -15.97
N PRO A 75 -3.47 -13.56 -16.44
CA PRO A 75 -3.24 -12.31 -15.74
C PRO A 75 -3.73 -12.38 -14.30
N VAL A 76 -2.90 -11.88 -13.39
CA VAL A 76 -3.23 -11.75 -11.98
C VAL A 76 -3.10 -10.28 -11.62
N GLY A 77 -4.16 -9.67 -11.11
CA GLY A 77 -4.14 -8.31 -10.62
C GLY A 77 -3.46 -8.19 -9.26
N TRP A 78 -3.89 -9.04 -8.33
CA TRP A 78 -3.37 -9.10 -6.96
C TRP A 78 -3.30 -10.53 -6.43
N ILE A 79 -2.39 -10.72 -5.48
CA ILE A 79 -2.36 -11.90 -4.60
C ILE A 79 -2.86 -11.43 -3.24
N ALA A 80 -3.89 -12.05 -2.67
CA ALA A 80 -4.57 -11.56 -1.48
C ALA A 80 -4.81 -12.66 -0.44
N ALA A 81 -4.80 -12.26 0.83
CA ALA A 81 -5.22 -13.07 1.97
C ALA A 81 -6.34 -12.35 2.72
N TYR A 82 -7.46 -13.03 2.96
CA TYR A 82 -8.58 -12.54 3.75
C TYR A 82 -8.67 -13.30 5.08
N GLY A 83 -8.76 -12.57 6.19
CA GLY A 83 -8.91 -13.13 7.53
C GLY A 83 -10.35 -13.46 7.87
N GLN A 84 -10.55 -14.27 8.92
CA GLN A 84 -11.87 -14.70 9.40
C GLN A 84 -12.81 -13.53 9.73
N GLY A 85 -12.28 -12.47 10.32
CA GLY A 85 -13.06 -11.28 10.71
C GLY A 85 -13.28 -10.26 9.58
N TYR A 86 -12.79 -10.50 8.36
CA TYR A 86 -12.87 -9.51 7.30
C TYR A 86 -14.29 -9.39 6.73
N VAL A 87 -14.81 -8.18 6.83
CA VAL A 87 -16.06 -7.76 6.21
C VAL A 87 -15.76 -6.56 5.30
N PRO A 88 -16.14 -6.61 4.00
CA PRO A 88 -16.00 -5.46 3.13
C PRO A 88 -16.80 -4.27 3.65
N ASN A 89 -16.14 -3.14 3.90
CA ASN A 89 -16.79 -1.86 4.19
C ASN A 89 -16.21 -0.78 3.29
N SER A 90 -16.90 -0.45 2.20
CA SER A 90 -16.46 0.56 1.24
C SER A 90 -17.04 1.95 1.48
N GLY A 91 -18.03 2.09 2.37
CA GLY A 91 -18.80 3.33 2.49
C GLY A 91 -19.52 3.73 1.21
N ASP A 92 -19.87 5.02 1.11
CA ASP A 92 -20.51 5.66 -0.04
C ASP A 92 -19.47 6.29 -0.99
N VAL A 93 -18.82 5.43 -1.78
CA VAL A 93 -17.79 5.88 -2.76
C VAL A 93 -18.39 6.79 -3.84
N GLN A 94 -19.65 6.55 -4.26
CA GLN A 94 -20.29 7.35 -5.29
C GLN A 94 -20.56 8.78 -4.80
N GLY A 95 -21.11 8.94 -3.59
CA GLY A 95 -21.31 10.26 -2.99
C GLY A 95 -19.98 10.96 -2.70
N LEU A 96 -18.95 10.22 -2.28
CA LEU A 96 -17.60 10.76 -2.12
C LEU A 96 -17.07 11.38 -3.42
N GLN A 97 -17.21 10.69 -4.54
CA GLN A 97 -16.77 11.18 -5.85
C GLN A 97 -17.56 12.43 -6.29
N ALA A 98 -18.88 12.43 -6.11
CA ALA A 98 -19.72 13.60 -6.43
C ALA A 98 -19.36 14.82 -5.56
N ALA A 99 -19.15 14.62 -4.25
CA ALA A 99 -18.74 15.68 -3.33
C ALA A 99 -17.33 16.22 -3.67
N TRP A 100 -16.45 15.35 -4.17
CA TRP A 100 -15.13 15.74 -4.64
C TRP A 100 -15.16 16.58 -5.91
N GLU A 101 -16.01 16.25 -6.88
CA GLU A 101 -16.23 17.07 -8.09
C GLU A 101 -16.78 18.47 -7.72
N ALA A 102 -17.73 18.52 -6.79
CA ALA A 102 -18.26 19.78 -6.26
C ALA A 102 -17.17 20.59 -5.54
N LEU A 103 -16.30 19.94 -4.75
CA LEU A 103 -15.21 20.62 -4.05
C LEU A 103 -14.22 21.26 -5.03
N GLN A 104 -13.83 20.53 -6.08
CA GLN A 104 -12.91 21.02 -7.11
C GLN A 104 -13.45 22.25 -7.87
N THR A 105 -14.76 22.31 -8.11
CA THR A 105 -15.40 23.43 -8.81
C THR A 105 -15.76 24.60 -7.90
N SER A 106 -15.81 24.40 -6.59
CA SER A 106 -16.21 25.43 -5.61
C SER A 106 -15.17 26.52 -5.33
N GLY A 107 -13.90 26.32 -5.72
CA GLY A 107 -12.79 27.22 -5.36
C GLY A 107 -12.36 27.16 -3.88
N ARG A 108 -12.98 26.29 -3.06
CA ARG A 108 -12.56 26.06 -1.67
C ARG A 108 -11.17 25.38 -1.63
N PRO A 109 -10.37 25.63 -0.58
CA PRO A 109 -9.05 25.01 -0.48
C PRO A 109 -9.14 23.50 -0.30
N ILE A 110 -8.31 22.77 -1.03
CA ILE A 110 -8.18 21.31 -0.96
C ILE A 110 -7.01 20.98 -0.04
N THR A 111 -7.31 20.43 1.13
CA THR A 111 -6.36 20.16 2.21
C THR A 111 -6.56 18.76 2.79
N PRO A 112 -5.60 18.23 3.58
CA PRO A 112 -5.80 16.94 4.27
C PRO A 112 -7.07 16.94 5.15
N SER A 113 -7.38 18.06 5.82
CA SER A 113 -8.56 18.19 6.67
C SER A 113 -9.87 18.14 5.88
N THR A 114 -9.92 18.74 4.69
CA THR A 114 -11.13 18.69 3.84
C THR A 114 -11.35 17.28 3.29
N LEU A 115 -10.27 16.57 2.92
CA LEU A 115 -10.36 15.19 2.47
C LEU A 115 -10.75 14.23 3.60
N ARG A 116 -10.23 14.45 4.82
CA ARG A 116 -10.68 13.73 6.02
C ARG A 116 -12.18 13.94 6.24
N GLN A 117 -12.66 15.16 6.10
CA GLN A 117 -14.09 15.44 6.26
C GLN A 117 -14.94 14.72 5.20
N LEU A 118 -14.50 14.72 3.93
CA LEU A 118 -15.18 13.95 2.88
C LEU A 118 -15.24 12.45 3.22
N ALA A 119 -14.12 11.88 3.65
CA ALA A 119 -14.06 10.47 4.05
C ALA A 119 -15.04 10.14 5.19
N ILE A 120 -15.09 10.98 6.23
CA ILE A 120 -16.01 10.82 7.37
C ILE A 120 -17.46 10.95 6.91
N THR A 121 -17.78 11.98 6.12
CA THR A 121 -19.15 12.23 5.64
C THR A 121 -19.70 11.05 4.85
N HIS A 122 -18.87 10.40 4.03
CA HIS A 122 -19.28 9.28 3.16
C HIS A 122 -18.89 7.90 3.72
N HIS A 123 -18.41 7.82 4.97
CA HIS A 123 -17.99 6.58 5.61
C HIS A 123 -16.94 5.77 4.82
N VAL A 124 -16.07 6.46 4.06
CA VAL A 124 -14.95 5.85 3.33
C VAL A 124 -13.70 5.96 4.19
N LEU A 125 -13.67 5.15 5.25
CA LEU A 125 -12.71 5.28 6.35
C LEU A 125 -11.56 4.27 6.29
N SER A 126 -11.62 3.28 5.40
CA SER A 126 -10.54 2.31 5.30
C SER A 126 -9.24 2.94 4.80
N GLY A 127 -8.14 2.24 5.03
CA GLY A 127 -6.84 2.63 4.51
C GLY A 127 -5.85 1.49 4.60
N LYS A 128 -4.63 1.73 4.11
CA LYS A 128 -3.62 0.68 4.01
C LYS A 128 -2.22 1.14 4.34
N TRP A 129 -1.49 0.32 5.09
CA TRP A 129 -0.03 0.36 5.15
C TRP A 129 0.55 -0.18 3.84
N LEU A 130 1.46 0.59 3.25
CA LEU A 130 2.20 0.28 2.03
C LEU A 130 3.64 -0.09 2.36
N ILE A 131 4.11 -1.19 1.78
CA ILE A 131 5.41 -1.79 2.05
C ILE A 131 6.09 -2.14 0.71
N HIS A 132 7.12 -1.40 0.33
CA HIS A 132 7.83 -1.63 -0.95
C HIS A 132 9.11 -2.44 -0.75
N LEU A 133 9.09 -3.69 -1.20
CA LEU A 133 10.20 -4.63 -1.08
C LEU A 133 10.79 -4.97 -2.44
N ALA A 134 12.10 -5.19 -2.48
CA ALA A 134 12.74 -5.75 -3.66
C ALA A 134 12.24 -7.20 -3.87
N PRO A 135 12.02 -7.64 -5.13
CA PRO A 135 11.63 -9.01 -5.42
C PRO A 135 12.63 -10.04 -4.89
N GLY A 136 12.15 -11.25 -4.66
CA GLY A 136 12.93 -12.40 -4.18
C GLY A 136 12.60 -12.79 -2.75
N PHE A 137 13.49 -13.57 -2.12
CA PHE A 137 13.19 -14.27 -0.87
C PHE A 137 12.74 -13.35 0.28
N LYS A 138 13.21 -12.10 0.34
CA LYS A 138 12.80 -11.14 1.38
C LYS A 138 11.33 -10.71 1.22
N LEU A 139 10.88 -10.51 -0.02
CA LEU A 139 9.48 -10.24 -0.32
C LEU A 139 8.63 -11.45 0.03
N ASP A 140 9.03 -12.65 -0.40
CA ASP A 140 8.26 -13.87 -0.17
C ASP A 140 8.14 -14.19 1.33
N HIS A 141 9.23 -14.02 2.08
CA HIS A 141 9.24 -14.20 3.53
C HIS A 141 8.35 -13.16 4.23
N ALA A 142 8.44 -11.89 3.83
CA ALA A 142 7.60 -10.82 4.37
C ALA A 142 6.11 -11.10 4.09
N TRP A 143 5.78 -11.48 2.84
CA TRP A 143 4.43 -11.84 2.45
C TRP A 143 3.89 -13.04 3.23
N ALA A 144 4.70 -14.10 3.40
CA ALA A 144 4.32 -15.26 4.19
C ALA A 144 4.01 -14.89 5.65
N GLY A 145 4.81 -14.02 6.27
CA GLY A 145 4.56 -13.52 7.62
C GLY A 145 3.27 -12.70 7.73
N ILE A 146 2.99 -11.84 6.75
CA ILE A 146 1.76 -11.05 6.68
C ILE A 146 0.53 -11.94 6.45
N ALA A 147 0.59 -12.89 5.50
CA ALA A 147 -0.50 -13.82 5.24
C ALA A 147 -0.83 -14.67 6.47
N ARG A 148 0.19 -15.15 7.21
CA ARG A 148 -0.02 -15.84 8.50
C ARG A 148 -0.70 -14.93 9.52
N ALA A 149 -0.25 -13.68 9.65
CA ALA A 149 -0.89 -12.72 10.55
C ALA A 149 -2.37 -12.46 10.20
N VAL A 150 -2.72 -12.48 8.91
CA VAL A 150 -4.12 -12.39 8.46
C VAL A 150 -4.92 -13.64 8.85
N VAL A 151 -4.39 -14.83 8.60
CA VAL A 151 -5.07 -16.11 8.94
C VAL A 151 -5.24 -16.27 10.45
N GLU A 152 -4.28 -15.80 11.25
CA GLU A 152 -4.32 -15.78 12.72
C GLU A 152 -5.25 -14.70 13.30
N GLY A 153 -5.84 -13.84 12.46
CA GLY A 153 -6.76 -12.78 12.90
C GLY A 153 -6.09 -11.55 13.51
N ARG A 154 -4.76 -11.42 13.38
CA ARG A 154 -4.01 -10.22 13.82
C ARG A 154 -4.07 -9.08 12.79
N LEU A 155 -4.40 -9.40 11.54
CA LEU A 155 -4.65 -8.47 10.45
C LEU A 155 -5.94 -8.88 9.73
N GLN A 156 -6.66 -7.91 9.17
CA GLN A 156 -7.95 -8.19 8.52
C GLN A 156 -7.77 -8.73 7.09
N VAL A 157 -7.06 -7.99 6.25
CA VAL A 157 -6.81 -8.33 4.84
C VAL A 157 -5.48 -7.73 4.40
N ALA A 158 -4.77 -8.47 3.57
CA ALA A 158 -3.55 -7.98 2.92
C ALA A 158 -3.51 -8.42 1.46
N LYS A 159 -2.88 -7.61 0.61
CA LYS A 159 -2.59 -7.95 -0.79
C LYS A 159 -1.16 -7.60 -1.17
N VAL A 160 -0.57 -8.37 -2.07
CA VAL A 160 0.76 -8.13 -2.62
C VAL A 160 0.70 -8.10 -4.15
N SER A 161 1.41 -7.14 -4.74
CA SER A 161 1.44 -7.00 -6.20
C SER A 161 2.24 -8.15 -6.82
N PRO A 162 1.80 -8.75 -7.93
CA PRO A 162 2.62 -9.70 -8.67
C PRO A 162 3.83 -9.00 -9.33
N ARG A 163 4.75 -9.78 -9.87
CA ARG A 163 5.94 -9.27 -10.56
C ARG A 163 5.54 -8.62 -11.90
N ALA A 164 5.89 -7.35 -12.08
CA ALA A 164 5.78 -6.67 -13.37
C ALA A 164 6.94 -7.06 -14.30
N ARG A 165 6.73 -6.96 -15.62
CA ARG A 165 7.77 -7.26 -16.63
C ARG A 165 8.99 -6.34 -16.52
N GLU A 166 8.75 -5.08 -16.19
CA GLU A 166 9.77 -4.05 -15.98
C GLU A 166 10.58 -4.28 -14.69
N GLY A 167 10.17 -5.25 -13.86
CA GLY A 167 10.77 -5.51 -12.56
C GLY A 167 10.40 -4.44 -11.55
N GLY A 168 11.38 -4.01 -10.76
CA GLY A 168 11.18 -3.02 -9.70
C GLY A 168 10.65 -3.60 -8.39
N ARG A 169 10.35 -2.72 -7.43
CA ARG A 169 9.83 -3.13 -6.11
C ARG A 169 8.38 -3.56 -6.22
N GLN A 170 8.03 -4.62 -5.51
CA GLN A 170 6.65 -5.04 -5.32
C GLN A 170 6.10 -4.43 -4.03
N VAL A 171 4.80 -4.17 -3.99
CA VAL A 171 4.12 -3.55 -2.86
C VAL A 171 3.26 -4.59 -2.12
N ILE A 172 3.41 -4.64 -0.80
CA ILE A 172 2.44 -5.27 0.11
C ILE A 172 1.57 -4.15 0.67
N CYS A 173 0.25 -4.36 0.64
CA CYS A 173 -0.78 -3.52 1.21
C CYS A 173 -1.42 -4.27 2.38
N VAL A 174 -1.42 -3.69 3.57
CA VAL A 174 -2.10 -4.24 4.76
C VAL A 174 -3.18 -3.26 5.18
N TYR A 175 -4.44 -3.69 5.20
CA TYR A 175 -5.57 -2.79 5.43
C TYR A 175 -5.99 -2.70 6.89
N THR A 176 -6.51 -1.54 7.24
CA THR A 176 -7.34 -1.30 8.42
C THR A 176 -8.68 -0.69 7.98
N ASP A 177 -9.70 -0.84 8.81
CA ASP A 177 -11.08 -0.42 8.57
C ASP A 177 -11.31 1.08 8.78
N ASP A 178 -10.60 1.69 9.73
CA ASP A 178 -10.70 3.13 10.02
C ASP A 178 -9.30 3.77 10.15
N PHE A 179 -8.95 4.67 9.24
CA PHE A 179 -7.69 5.42 9.30
C PHE A 179 -7.69 6.48 10.41
N THR A 180 -8.86 6.83 10.95
CA THR A 180 -8.99 7.77 12.07
C THR A 180 -8.80 7.09 13.42
N ASP A 181 -8.98 5.77 13.49
CA ASP A 181 -8.61 4.97 14.66
C ASP A 181 -7.10 4.72 14.69
N ARG A 182 -6.43 5.54 15.50
CA ARG A 182 -4.98 5.44 15.70
C ARG A 182 -4.57 4.11 16.33
N LEU A 183 -5.41 3.50 17.17
CA LEU A 183 -5.06 2.24 17.82
C LEU A 183 -5.01 1.12 16.79
N GLY A 184 -6.06 0.95 15.97
CA GLY A 184 -6.06 -0.04 14.89
C GLY A 184 -4.90 0.15 13.89
N VAL A 185 -4.54 1.39 13.56
CA VAL A 185 -3.37 1.70 12.73
C VAL A 185 -2.06 1.22 13.37
N LEU A 186 -1.90 1.42 14.68
CA LEU A 186 -0.71 1.01 15.44
C LEU A 186 -0.66 -0.51 15.67
N GLU A 187 -1.79 -1.17 15.88
CA GLU A 187 -1.88 -2.63 15.99
C GLU A 187 -1.47 -3.29 14.68
N ALA A 188 -1.92 -2.74 13.54
CA ALA A 188 -1.47 -3.19 12.22
C ALA A 188 0.04 -2.99 12.01
N ASP A 189 0.60 -1.83 12.41
CA ASP A 189 2.06 -1.60 12.39
C ASP A 189 2.79 -2.67 13.22
N ALA A 190 2.35 -2.91 14.45
CA ALA A 190 2.95 -3.89 15.35
C ALA A 190 2.91 -5.31 14.76
N ALA A 191 1.79 -5.71 14.15
CA ALA A 191 1.66 -7.00 13.48
C ALA A 191 2.60 -7.13 12.26
N ILE A 192 2.77 -6.05 11.48
CA ILE A 192 3.74 -5.97 10.38
C ILE A 192 5.17 -6.10 10.91
N ARG A 193 5.50 -5.42 12.01
CA ARG A 193 6.84 -5.51 12.64
C ARG A 193 7.12 -6.89 13.20
N ALA A 194 6.12 -7.54 13.81
CA ALA A 194 6.20 -8.90 14.31
C ALA A 194 6.45 -9.94 13.20
N ALA A 195 6.01 -9.65 11.96
CA ALA A 195 6.36 -10.44 10.78
C ALA A 195 7.81 -10.25 10.29
N GLY A 196 8.62 -9.44 10.99
CA GLY A 196 10.04 -9.21 10.71
C GLY A 196 10.31 -8.08 9.70
N ILE A 197 9.29 -7.29 9.33
CA ILE A 197 9.41 -6.23 8.33
C ILE A 197 9.97 -4.96 8.96
N LYS A 198 11.14 -4.53 8.48
CA LYS A 198 11.91 -3.39 9.01
C LYS A 198 12.03 -2.20 8.06
N CYS A 199 11.46 -2.28 6.85
CA CYS A 199 11.48 -1.14 5.94
C CYS A 199 10.52 -0.04 6.40
N LEU A 200 10.61 1.11 5.73
CA LEU A 200 9.63 2.18 5.86
C LEU A 200 8.24 1.65 5.52
N LEU A 201 7.25 1.98 6.36
CA LEU A 201 5.84 1.79 6.05
C LEU A 201 5.22 3.17 5.89
N THR A 202 4.33 3.31 4.91
CA THR A 202 3.53 4.53 4.72
C THR A 202 2.06 4.17 4.67
N TYR A 203 1.23 4.90 5.39
CA TYR A 203 -0.20 4.64 5.43
C TYR A 203 -0.94 5.57 4.47
N LYS A 204 -1.71 5.01 3.54
CA LYS A 204 -2.55 5.75 2.58
C LYS A 204 -4.03 5.45 2.86
N PRO A 205 -4.83 6.47 3.26
CA PRO A 205 -6.29 6.35 3.33
C PRO A 205 -6.89 6.02 1.96
N ASP A 206 -7.95 5.20 1.93
CA ASP A 206 -8.61 4.81 0.69
C ASP A 206 -9.30 5.98 0.00
N VAL A 207 -9.76 6.99 0.75
CA VAL A 207 -10.24 8.26 0.18
C VAL A 207 -9.23 8.86 -0.80
N TYR A 208 -7.92 8.77 -0.56
CA TYR A 208 -6.93 9.29 -1.51
C TYR A 208 -6.83 8.41 -2.77
N THR A 209 -7.01 7.10 -2.63
CA THR A 209 -7.03 6.18 -3.77
C THR A 209 -8.26 6.41 -4.64
N TYR A 210 -9.46 6.45 -4.04
CA TYR A 210 -10.72 6.66 -4.77
C TYR A 210 -10.81 8.01 -5.47
N LEU A 211 -10.14 9.03 -4.94
CA LEU A 211 -10.11 10.38 -5.52
C LEU A 211 -8.92 10.62 -6.47
N GLY A 212 -8.12 9.59 -6.77
CA GLY A 212 -6.97 9.70 -7.68
C GLY A 212 -5.80 10.53 -7.12
N ILE A 213 -5.71 10.68 -5.79
CA ILE A 213 -4.64 11.42 -5.12
C ILE A 213 -3.44 10.48 -4.92
N TYR A 214 -2.48 10.61 -5.83
CA TYR A 214 -1.18 9.93 -5.78
C TYR A 214 -0.05 10.95 -5.62
N ARG A 215 1.20 10.49 -5.66
CA ARG A 215 2.35 11.40 -5.70
C ARG A 215 2.27 12.29 -6.95
N ALA A 216 2.87 13.48 -6.89
CA ALA A 216 2.85 14.45 -7.98
C ALA A 216 1.43 14.86 -8.43
N ASN A 217 0.45 14.85 -7.51
CA ASN A 217 -0.88 15.39 -7.80
C ASN A 217 -0.86 16.92 -7.88
N ARG A 218 -1.78 17.49 -8.66
CA ARG A 218 -1.94 18.94 -8.89
C ARG A 218 -2.20 19.81 -7.66
N TRP A 219 -2.56 19.21 -6.52
CA TRP A 219 -2.80 19.93 -5.26
C TRP A 219 -1.59 19.89 -4.32
N HIS A 220 -0.49 19.26 -4.73
CA HIS A 220 0.72 19.06 -3.93
C HIS A 220 0.45 18.41 -2.56
N LEU A 221 -0.63 17.63 -2.46
CA LEU A 221 -0.97 16.92 -1.23
C LEU A 221 -0.04 15.73 -1.02
N CYS A 222 0.37 15.52 0.23
CA CYS A 222 1.07 14.29 0.61
C CYS A 222 0.09 13.11 0.51
N PRO A 223 0.36 12.08 -0.32
CA PRO A 223 -0.56 10.97 -0.53
C PRO A 223 -0.51 9.93 0.62
N THR A 224 0.13 10.25 1.74
CA THR A 224 0.28 9.37 2.90
C THR A 224 -0.01 10.16 4.19
N LEU A 225 -0.72 9.52 5.12
CA LEU A 225 -1.16 10.11 6.38
C LEU A 225 -0.24 9.74 7.54
N TYR A 226 0.09 8.46 7.67
CA TYR A 226 1.03 7.97 8.67
C TYR A 226 2.33 7.48 8.04
N GLU A 227 3.41 7.58 8.79
CA GLU A 227 4.69 7.00 8.46
C GLU A 227 5.22 6.21 9.64
N SER A 228 5.76 5.02 9.38
CA SER A 228 6.38 4.19 10.40
C SER A 228 7.82 3.84 10.02
N ARG A 229 8.76 4.26 10.86
CA ARG A 229 10.20 3.99 10.72
C ARG A 229 10.65 2.98 11.78
N PHE A 230 11.23 1.88 11.33
CA PHE A 230 11.85 0.91 12.23
C PHE A 230 13.14 1.49 12.82
N GLN A 231 13.33 1.35 14.13
CA GLN A 231 14.54 1.80 14.82
C GLN A 231 15.45 0.60 15.13
N LEU A 232 16.67 0.64 14.60
CA LEU A 232 17.71 -0.37 14.88
C LEU A 232 18.47 0.03 16.15
N GLY A 233 18.60 -0.91 17.10
CA GLY A 233 19.30 -0.70 18.38
C GLY A 233 18.38 -0.90 19.58
N GLY A 234 18.83 -1.67 20.57
CA GLY A 234 17.99 -2.23 21.65
C GLY A 234 17.55 -1.27 22.77
N SER A 235 17.44 0.03 22.50
CA SER A 235 17.16 1.04 23.54
C SER A 235 15.84 1.78 23.35
N THR A 236 15.15 1.62 22.23
CA THR A 236 13.87 2.30 21.94
C THR A 236 12.81 1.33 21.40
N ARG A 237 11.54 1.76 21.45
CA ARG A 237 10.42 1.05 20.83
C ARG A 237 10.78 0.73 19.38
N GLY A 238 10.58 -0.52 18.95
CA GLY A 238 11.07 -1.01 17.65
C GLY A 238 10.50 -0.28 16.41
N SER A 239 9.50 0.58 16.59
CA SER A 239 8.81 1.33 15.53
C SER A 239 8.49 2.74 16.02
N ARG A 240 8.82 3.75 15.20
CA ARG A 240 8.45 5.16 15.40
C ARG A 240 7.37 5.54 14.40
N VAL A 241 6.16 5.83 14.88
CA VAL A 241 5.01 6.15 14.03
C VAL A 241 4.68 7.64 14.11
N LEU A 242 4.65 8.32 12.96
CA LEU A 242 4.38 9.75 12.82
C LEU A 242 3.06 9.98 12.05
N ASP A 243 2.16 10.77 12.61
CA ASP A 243 1.03 11.41 11.93
C ASP A 243 1.56 12.63 11.17
N ARG A 244 1.68 12.51 9.83
CA ARG A 244 2.26 13.54 8.97
C ARG A 244 1.35 14.76 8.82
N ALA A 245 0.03 14.58 8.93
CA ALA A 245 -0.91 15.68 8.79
C ALA A 245 -0.88 16.60 10.02
N ASN A 246 -0.72 16.01 11.21
CA ASN A 246 -0.72 16.75 12.47
C ASN A 246 0.69 16.99 13.06
N ASN A 247 1.72 16.40 12.46
CA ASN A 247 3.10 16.41 12.96
C ASN A 247 3.22 15.88 14.42
N VAL A 248 2.53 14.76 14.70
CA VAL A 248 2.45 14.14 16.03
C VAL A 248 3.02 12.73 15.98
N GLU A 249 3.95 12.41 16.89
CA GLU A 249 4.42 11.04 17.11
C GLU A 249 3.40 10.26 17.93
N LEU A 250 3.05 9.04 17.49
CA LEU A 250 2.03 8.19 18.10
C LEU A 250 2.60 7.17 19.10
N THR A 251 3.93 6.99 19.12
CA THR A 251 4.64 5.96 19.89
C THR A 251 5.64 6.57 20.86
#